data_AF-A0A0A8UX79-F1
#
_entry.id   AF-A0A0A8UX79-F1
#
_cell.length_a   1.000
_cell.length_b   1.000
_cell.length_c   1.000
_cell.angle_alpha   90.00
_cell.angle_beta   90.00
_cell.angle_gamma   90.00
#
_symmetry.space_group_name_H-M   'P 1'
#
loop_
_entity.id
_entity.type
_entity.pdbx_description
1 polymer ?
#
loop_
_entity_poly.entity_id
_entity_poly.type
_entity_poly.pdbx_seq_one_letter_code
_entity_poly.pdbx_strand_id
1 'polypeptide(L)'
;MVYIYFRSDSRPPEEIFKTGFTPRVDYDDSWWLEAIKYRGYKNNCGINNQAIDANAEACICLTTKLESAPIFPLNDEDTYLYAVILPDPTPIDYPSTIDSQMPILVKTAETPTDTKNLVIDLHSFQAKQAKNIYHFFAKHDVEHEKLTTYAGWPLYAYEAIAYQVPSSAIVGAVKCFRSALNNTIEVTCDYIDESPKKSLDRKFSLDKNIILNPHFSSAYNIWVGSHPANIMSLDLCAVKKKAVQLFEEAANKTLETPNLYYGLGGKTL
;
A
#
# COMPACT_ATOMS: atom_id res chain seq x y z
N MET A 1 -13.98 7.39 10.14
CA MET A 1 -14.06 8.07 8.81
C MET A 1 -13.68 7.08 7.69
N VAL A 2 -13.89 7.43 6.40
CA VAL A 2 -13.59 6.57 5.24
C VAL A 2 -12.62 7.22 4.26
N TYR A 3 -11.85 6.40 3.56
CA TYR A 3 -10.85 6.84 2.58
C TYR A 3 -11.00 6.12 1.23
N ILE A 4 -10.58 6.79 0.15
CA ILE A 4 -10.53 6.19 -1.19
C ILE A 4 -9.15 5.57 -1.40
N TYR A 5 -9.13 4.28 -1.69
CA TYR A 5 -7.96 3.52 -2.02
C TYR A 5 -8.02 3.05 -3.46
N PHE A 6 -6.85 2.79 -4.03
CA PHE A 6 -6.66 2.30 -5.37
C PHE A 6 -5.82 1.04 -5.35
N ARG A 7 -6.14 0.13 -6.25
CA ARG A 7 -5.42 -1.12 -6.47
C ARG A 7 -5.55 -1.51 -7.93
N SER A 8 -4.46 -1.92 -8.57
CA SER A 8 -4.57 -2.59 -9.86
C SER A 8 -4.49 -4.11 -9.72
N ASP A 9 -5.17 -4.82 -10.61
CA ASP A 9 -5.21 -6.28 -10.65
C ASP A 9 -5.40 -6.73 -12.11
N SER A 10 -4.89 -7.90 -12.47
CA SER A 10 -5.07 -8.46 -13.81
C SER A 10 -6.44 -9.09 -14.00
N ARG A 11 -7.12 -9.45 -12.90
CA ARG A 11 -8.48 -10.00 -12.96
C ARG A 11 -9.47 -8.93 -13.42
N PRO A 12 -10.47 -9.31 -14.23
CA PRO A 12 -11.42 -8.37 -14.80
C PRO A 12 -12.53 -7.98 -13.82
N PRO A 13 -13.23 -6.86 -14.06
CA PRO A 13 -14.25 -6.35 -13.14
C PRO A 13 -15.41 -7.32 -12.93
N GLU A 14 -15.79 -8.11 -13.93
CA GLU A 14 -16.86 -9.11 -13.84
C GLU A 14 -16.59 -10.19 -12.79
N GLU A 15 -15.32 -10.46 -12.51
CA GLU A 15 -14.86 -11.36 -11.45
C GLU A 15 -14.79 -10.62 -10.12
N ILE A 16 -14.01 -9.54 -10.06
CA ILE A 16 -13.72 -8.81 -8.81
C ILE A 16 -14.98 -8.20 -8.19
N PHE A 17 -15.95 -7.74 -8.98
CA PHE A 17 -17.19 -7.20 -8.44
C PHE A 17 -18.08 -8.26 -7.79
N LYS A 18 -17.86 -9.55 -8.04
CA LYS A 18 -18.58 -10.64 -7.38
C LYS A 18 -17.90 -11.03 -6.07
N THR A 19 -16.57 -11.16 -6.09
CA THR A 19 -15.81 -11.78 -5.00
C THR A 19 -15.12 -10.78 -4.08
N GLY A 20 -14.86 -9.56 -4.56
CA GLY A 20 -13.91 -8.66 -3.91
C GLY A 20 -12.48 -9.17 -4.02
N PHE A 21 -11.62 -8.71 -3.11
CA PHE A 21 -10.23 -9.17 -2.98
C PHE A 21 -10.04 -9.89 -1.65
N THR A 22 -9.44 -11.08 -1.72
CA THR A 22 -9.06 -11.88 -0.55
C THR A 22 -7.59 -12.27 -0.65
N PRO A 23 -6.90 -12.46 0.49
CA PRO A 23 -5.51 -12.87 0.47
C PRO A 23 -5.41 -14.31 -0.03
N ARG A 24 -4.23 -14.70 -0.52
CA ARG A 24 -3.97 -16.09 -0.97
C ARG A 24 -3.76 -17.04 0.20
N VAL A 25 -3.25 -16.52 1.30
CA VAL A 25 -3.01 -17.23 2.55
C VAL A 25 -3.89 -16.61 3.64
N ASP A 26 -4.67 -17.45 4.32
CA ASP A 26 -5.50 -17.04 5.44
C ASP A 26 -4.67 -17.03 6.74
N TYR A 27 -4.84 -15.97 7.53
CA TYR A 27 -4.23 -15.79 8.84
C TYR A 27 -5.30 -15.30 9.83
N ASP A 28 -5.16 -15.68 11.09
CA ASP A 28 -6.06 -15.33 12.19
C ASP A 28 -5.86 -13.86 12.67
N ASP A 29 -6.21 -13.56 13.93
CA ASP A 29 -6.36 -12.21 14.52
C ASP A 29 -5.14 -11.27 14.47
N SER A 30 -3.99 -11.74 13.97
CA SER A 30 -2.75 -10.97 13.82
C SER A 30 -2.18 -11.00 12.39
N TRP A 31 -3.05 -11.21 11.39
CA TRP A 31 -2.67 -11.23 9.97
C TRP A 31 -1.73 -10.09 9.55
N TRP A 32 -1.90 -8.90 10.13
CA TRP A 32 -1.13 -7.71 9.74
C TRP A 32 0.36 -7.84 10.11
N LEU A 33 0.71 -8.59 11.17
CA LEU A 33 2.10 -8.90 11.51
C LEU A 33 2.72 -9.84 10.47
N GLU A 34 1.96 -10.80 9.95
CA GLU A 34 2.41 -11.74 8.91
C GLU A 34 2.41 -11.11 7.51
N ALA A 35 1.55 -10.12 7.31
CA ALA A 35 1.47 -9.32 6.09
C ALA A 35 2.60 -8.30 5.96
N ILE A 36 3.39 -8.09 7.00
CA ILE A 36 4.55 -7.22 7.02
C ILE A 36 5.79 -8.12 6.87
N LYS A 37 6.37 -8.16 5.66
CA LYS A 37 7.59 -8.92 5.36
C LYS A 37 8.73 -8.47 6.27
N TYR A 38 9.54 -9.48 6.61
CA TYR A 38 10.84 -9.37 7.26
C TYR A 38 10.83 -9.26 8.79
N ARG A 39 10.87 -10.43 9.43
CA ARG A 39 11.26 -10.65 10.84
C ARG A 39 12.76 -10.48 11.05
N GLY A 40 13.29 -9.29 10.78
CA GLY A 40 14.61 -8.87 11.27
C GLY A 40 15.81 -9.81 11.01
N TYR A 41 16.29 -9.92 9.77
CA TYR A 41 17.67 -10.40 9.59
C TYR A 41 18.63 -9.34 10.10
N LYS A 42 19.32 -9.66 11.20
CA LYS A 42 20.40 -8.83 11.73
C LYS A 42 21.58 -8.92 10.78
N ASN A 43 22.03 -7.78 10.26
CA ASN A 43 23.36 -7.69 9.66
C ASN A 43 24.44 -7.78 10.77
N ASN A 44 25.71 -7.76 10.39
CA ASN A 44 26.85 -7.86 11.33
C ASN A 44 26.92 -6.72 12.37
N CYS A 45 26.09 -5.67 12.23
CA CYS A 45 25.95 -4.59 13.20
C CYS A 45 24.75 -4.79 14.16
N GLY A 46 24.08 -5.94 14.11
CA GLY A 46 22.97 -6.28 15.01
C GLY A 46 21.62 -5.69 14.63
N ILE A 47 21.49 -5.07 13.44
CA ILE A 47 20.27 -4.38 12.98
C ILE A 47 19.77 -4.95 11.66
N ASN A 48 18.45 -4.97 11.49
CA ASN A 48 17.79 -5.17 10.21
C ASN A 48 17.77 -3.86 9.42
N ASN A 49 18.59 -3.78 8.37
CA ASN A 49 18.70 -2.62 7.48
C ASN A 49 17.76 -2.71 6.27
N GLN A 50 16.92 -3.74 6.17
CA GLN A 50 15.91 -3.84 5.12
C GLN A 50 14.61 -3.21 5.58
N ALA A 51 14.11 -2.28 4.78
CA ALA A 51 12.83 -1.64 5.01
C ALA A 51 11.70 -2.67 4.85
N ILE A 52 10.67 -2.55 5.68
CA ILE A 52 9.51 -3.44 5.71
C ILE A 52 8.68 -3.28 4.43
N ASP A 53 8.27 -4.40 3.85
CA ASP A 53 7.38 -4.47 2.71
C ASP A 53 6.12 -5.29 3.04
N ALA A 54 5.07 -5.17 2.23
CA ALA A 54 3.88 -6.00 2.32
C ALA A 54 4.12 -7.39 1.72
N ASN A 55 3.62 -8.42 2.40
CA ASN A 55 3.42 -9.76 1.84
C ASN A 55 2.08 -9.80 1.10
N ALA A 56 2.12 -9.60 -0.22
CA ALA A 56 0.94 -9.63 -1.08
C ALA A 56 0.21 -10.99 -1.13
N GLU A 57 0.78 -12.06 -0.57
CA GLU A 57 0.06 -13.32 -0.39
C GLU A 57 -0.82 -13.31 0.87
N ALA A 58 -0.44 -12.53 1.88
CA ALA A 58 -1.08 -12.45 3.19
C ALA A 58 -2.02 -11.25 3.33
N CYS A 59 -2.01 -10.31 2.37
CA CYS A 59 -2.85 -9.12 2.41
C CYS A 59 -3.17 -8.56 1.03
N ILE A 60 -4.14 -7.66 1.00
CA ILE A 60 -4.46 -6.81 -0.13
C ILE A 60 -3.72 -5.49 0.04
N CYS A 61 -2.71 -5.27 -0.80
CA CYS A 61 -2.00 -4.02 -0.85
C CYS A 61 -2.78 -2.95 -1.61
N LEU A 62 -2.77 -1.72 -1.07
CA LEU A 62 -3.56 -0.58 -1.50
C LEU A 62 -2.68 0.68 -1.52
N THR A 63 -3.08 1.68 -2.30
CA THR A 63 -2.50 3.03 -2.26
C THR A 63 -3.61 4.07 -2.20
N THR A 64 -3.34 5.22 -1.59
CA THR A 64 -4.21 6.40 -1.60
C THR A 64 -4.01 7.27 -2.83
N LYS A 65 -2.95 7.01 -3.62
CA LYS A 65 -2.59 7.75 -4.82
C LYS A 65 -2.91 6.97 -6.07
N LEU A 66 -3.74 7.56 -6.92
CA LEU A 66 -4.15 6.94 -8.18
C LEU A 66 -2.93 6.66 -9.07
N GLU A 67 -1.96 7.55 -9.09
CA GLU A 67 -0.77 7.50 -9.94
C GLU A 67 0.22 6.40 -9.52
N SER A 68 0.13 5.96 -8.27
CA SER A 68 0.95 4.86 -7.72
C SER A 68 0.30 3.50 -7.92
N ALA A 69 -1.01 3.44 -8.16
CA ALA A 69 -1.74 2.19 -8.23
C ALA A 69 -1.39 1.29 -9.43
N PRO A 70 -1.06 1.83 -10.63
CA PRO A 70 -0.57 1.05 -11.76
C PRO A 70 0.82 0.41 -11.56
N ILE A 71 1.50 0.65 -10.44
CA ILE A 71 2.78 -0.01 -10.15
C ILE A 71 2.57 -1.52 -9.92
N PHE A 72 1.38 -1.94 -9.46
CA PHE A 72 1.16 -3.31 -8.96
C PHE A 72 -0.09 -3.95 -9.57
N PRO A 73 -0.03 -5.17 -10.16
CA PRO A 73 1.10 -6.08 -10.17
C PRO A 73 2.25 -5.59 -11.06
N LEU A 74 3.48 -6.00 -10.75
CA LEU A 74 4.71 -5.61 -11.44
C LEU A 74 4.88 -6.37 -12.78
N ASN A 75 3.91 -6.23 -13.67
CA ASN A 75 3.94 -6.81 -15.02
C ASN A 75 3.65 -5.77 -16.10
N ASP A 76 4.03 -6.11 -17.33
CA ASP A 76 3.88 -5.24 -18.51
C ASP A 76 2.50 -5.42 -19.18
N GLU A 77 1.62 -6.19 -18.55
CA GLU A 77 0.31 -6.51 -19.08
C GLU A 77 -0.69 -5.40 -18.76
N ASP A 78 -1.69 -5.26 -19.63
CA ASP A 78 -2.87 -4.47 -19.33
C ASP A 78 -3.51 -4.97 -18.03
N THR A 79 -3.94 -4.04 -17.19
CA THR A 79 -4.57 -4.33 -15.90
C THR A 79 -5.85 -3.54 -15.75
N TYR A 80 -6.60 -3.81 -14.68
CA TYR A 80 -7.72 -2.99 -14.27
C TYR A 80 -7.35 -2.25 -12.99
N LEU A 81 -7.59 -0.95 -12.98
CA LEU A 81 -7.44 -0.11 -11.81
C LEU A 81 -8.78 0.01 -11.09
N TYR A 82 -8.82 -0.42 -9.83
CA TYR A 82 -10.01 -0.43 -8.98
C TYR A 82 -9.97 0.71 -7.97
N ALA A 83 -11.09 1.41 -7.82
CA ALA A 83 -11.31 2.36 -6.74
C ALA A 83 -12.14 1.70 -5.64
N VAL A 84 -11.67 1.79 -4.41
CA VAL A 84 -12.19 1.10 -3.24
C VAL A 84 -12.39 2.10 -2.12
N ILE A 85 -13.47 1.96 -1.35
CA ILE A 85 -13.71 2.78 -0.16
C ILE A 85 -13.66 1.90 1.07
N LEU A 86 -12.73 2.16 1.98
CA LEU A 86 -12.54 1.40 3.22
C LEU A 86 -12.46 2.37 4.42
N PRO A 87 -12.52 1.85 5.66
CA PRO A 87 -12.23 2.65 6.84
C PRO A 87 -10.85 3.32 6.77
N ASP A 88 -10.67 4.39 7.54
CA ASP A 88 -9.36 5.02 7.71
C ASP A 88 -8.28 4.02 8.15
N PRO A 89 -7.02 4.23 7.72
CA PRO A 89 -5.95 3.32 8.03
C PRO A 89 -5.59 3.44 9.52
N THR A 90 -5.42 2.30 10.17
CA THR A 90 -5.03 2.17 11.58
C THR A 90 -3.51 2.31 11.67
N PRO A 91 -3.00 3.31 12.40
CA PRO A 91 -1.57 3.52 12.54
C PRO A 91 -0.88 2.40 13.33
N ILE A 92 0.39 2.16 13.01
CA ILE A 92 1.30 1.35 13.82
C ILE A 92 2.20 2.28 14.62
N ASP A 93 2.21 2.13 15.94
CA ASP A 93 3.28 2.68 16.74
C ASP A 93 4.49 1.75 16.72
N TYR A 94 5.60 2.30 16.25
CA TYR A 94 6.90 1.64 16.21
C TYR A 94 7.92 2.48 16.99
N PRO A 95 8.29 2.09 18.22
CA PRO A 95 9.14 2.90 19.08
C PRO A 95 10.56 3.06 18.51
N SER A 96 11.20 4.20 18.83
CA SER A 96 12.51 4.57 18.29
C SER A 96 13.69 3.90 19.00
N THR A 97 13.43 3.11 20.04
CA THR A 97 14.47 2.42 20.83
C THR A 97 14.73 1.03 20.26
N ILE A 98 16.01 0.72 20.02
CA ILE A 98 16.50 -0.54 19.41
C ILE A 98 16.20 -1.77 20.28
N ASP A 99 15.86 -1.55 21.55
CA ASP A 99 15.47 -2.60 22.49
C ASP A 99 14.04 -3.10 22.21
N SER A 100 13.92 -3.94 21.18
CA SER A 100 13.00 -5.09 21.13
C SER A 100 11.51 -4.84 21.47
N GLN A 101 10.95 -3.68 21.13
CA GLN A 101 9.50 -3.50 21.26
C GLN A 101 8.81 -3.90 19.95
N MET A 102 7.87 -4.84 20.07
CA MET A 102 7.00 -5.25 18.96
C MET A 102 6.17 -4.05 18.48
N PRO A 103 5.91 -3.89 17.17
CA PRO A 103 4.99 -2.87 16.68
C PRO A 103 3.60 -3.07 17.30
N ILE A 104 2.91 -1.97 17.61
CA ILE A 104 1.58 -1.98 18.24
C ILE A 104 0.59 -1.22 17.37
N LEU A 105 -0.60 -1.78 17.13
CA LEU A 105 -1.68 -1.05 16.47
C LEU A 105 -2.26 0.02 17.39
N VAL A 106 -2.27 1.27 16.92
CA VAL A 106 -2.87 2.41 17.63
C VAL A 106 -4.37 2.42 17.36
N LYS A 107 -5.12 1.70 18.19
CA LYS A 107 -6.59 1.61 18.09
C LYS A 107 -7.26 2.81 18.76
N THR A 108 -8.30 3.33 18.13
CA THR A 108 -9.19 4.37 18.66
C THR A 108 -10.60 3.79 18.89
N ALA A 109 -11.52 4.61 19.41
CA ALA A 109 -12.92 4.22 19.55
C ALA A 109 -13.62 3.94 18.20
N GLU A 110 -13.06 4.41 17.08
CA GLU A 110 -13.59 4.19 15.73
C GLU A 110 -12.89 3.03 15.00
N THR A 111 -11.83 2.46 15.57
CA THR A 111 -11.11 1.35 14.94
C THR A 111 -11.97 0.09 14.93
N PRO A 112 -12.07 -0.62 13.79
CA PRO A 112 -12.75 -1.91 13.71
C PRO A 112 -12.24 -2.90 14.77
N THR A 113 -13.20 -3.57 15.42
CA THR A 113 -12.95 -4.65 16.38
C THR A 113 -12.67 -5.97 15.67
N ASP A 114 -13.36 -6.23 14.57
CA ASP A 114 -13.05 -7.31 13.64
C ASP A 114 -11.77 -6.96 12.88
N THR A 115 -10.75 -7.80 13.08
CA THR A 115 -9.40 -7.61 12.53
C THR A 115 -9.39 -7.71 11.00
N LYS A 116 -10.35 -8.41 10.39
CA LYS A 116 -10.49 -8.52 8.93
C LYS A 116 -11.04 -7.26 8.28
N ASN A 117 -11.60 -6.33 9.07
CA ASN A 117 -12.05 -5.01 8.63
C ASN A 117 -11.00 -3.92 8.82
N LEU A 118 -9.83 -4.24 9.38
CA LEU A 118 -8.75 -3.29 9.55
C LEU A 118 -8.09 -2.97 8.21
N VAL A 119 -7.86 -1.67 7.98
CA VAL A 119 -6.85 -1.16 7.06
C VAL A 119 -5.68 -0.70 7.91
N ILE A 120 -4.46 -1.02 7.52
CA ILE A 120 -3.23 -0.67 8.26
C ILE A 120 -2.48 0.40 7.48
N ASP A 121 -2.03 1.44 8.19
CA ASP A 121 -1.15 2.46 7.63
C ASP A 121 0.28 1.91 7.48
N LEU A 122 0.58 1.42 6.27
CA LEU A 122 1.91 0.92 5.96
C LEU A 122 2.87 2.07 5.65
N HIS A 123 2.38 3.15 5.03
CA HIS A 123 3.19 4.31 4.64
C HIS A 123 3.90 4.96 5.84
N SER A 124 3.14 5.34 6.87
CA SER A 124 3.70 6.00 8.05
C SER A 124 4.65 5.09 8.81
N PHE A 125 4.35 3.78 8.82
CA PHE A 125 5.20 2.78 9.43
C PHE A 125 6.55 2.67 8.70
N GLN A 126 6.53 2.54 7.38
CA GLN A 126 7.72 2.54 6.53
C GLN A 126 8.53 3.84 6.68
N ALA A 127 7.87 5.00 6.78
CA ALA A 127 8.52 6.30 7.02
C ALA A 127 9.27 6.34 8.34
N LYS A 128 8.62 5.89 9.41
CA LYS A 128 9.22 5.86 10.75
C LYS A 128 10.40 4.90 10.80
N GLN A 129 10.29 3.74 10.14
CA GLN A 129 11.37 2.77 10.08
C GLN A 129 12.58 3.29 9.30
N ALA A 130 12.37 3.83 8.09
CA ALA A 130 13.44 4.40 7.27
C ALA A 130 14.17 5.53 8.02
N LYS A 131 13.40 6.38 8.72
CA LYS A 131 13.97 7.41 9.60
C LYS A 131 14.84 6.82 10.71
N ASN A 132 14.36 5.78 11.41
CA ASN A 132 15.12 5.14 12.50
C ASN A 132 16.42 4.48 11.99
N ILE A 133 16.37 3.82 10.83
CA ILE A 133 17.55 3.24 10.16
C ILE A 133 18.57 4.34 9.84
N TYR A 134 18.11 5.45 9.26
CA TYR A 134 18.98 6.60 8.96
C TYR A 134 19.67 7.16 10.21
N HIS A 135 18.91 7.41 11.30
CA HIS A 135 19.48 7.95 12.54
C HIS A 135 20.48 7.00 13.19
N PHE A 136 20.22 5.69 13.13
CA PHE A 136 21.16 4.69 13.64
C PHE A 136 22.52 4.80 12.96
N PHE A 137 22.55 4.78 11.62
CA PHE A 137 23.80 4.84 10.88
C PHE A 137 24.52 6.19 11.03
N ALA A 138 23.77 7.29 11.05
CA ALA A 138 24.33 8.62 11.30
C ALA A 138 25.03 8.71 12.66
N LYS A 139 24.52 8.03 13.69
CA LYS A 139 25.12 7.98 15.03
C LYS A 139 26.41 7.13 15.11
N HIS A 140 26.61 6.20 14.17
CA HIS A 140 27.76 5.29 14.16
C HIS A 140 28.87 5.74 13.20
N ASP A 141 28.84 7.01 12.75
CA ASP A 141 29.81 7.60 11.82
C ASP A 141 30.11 6.72 10.61
N VAL A 142 29.08 5.99 10.12
CA VAL A 142 29.21 5.23 8.88
C VAL A 142 29.22 6.24 7.74
N GLU A 143 30.41 6.66 7.29
CA GLU A 143 30.56 7.52 6.13
C GLU A 143 30.16 6.76 4.87
N HIS A 144 29.00 7.10 4.29
CA HIS A 144 28.73 6.74 2.91
C HIS A 144 27.76 7.73 2.28
N GLU A 145 28.15 8.31 1.14
CA GLU A 145 27.34 9.26 0.35
C GLU A 145 25.97 8.71 -0.11
N LYS A 146 25.70 7.43 0.14
CA LYS A 146 24.51 6.69 -0.32
C LYS A 146 23.60 6.21 0.83
N LEU A 147 23.92 6.51 2.09
CA LEU A 147 23.19 6.04 3.27
C LEU A 147 21.72 6.48 3.35
N THR A 148 21.44 7.71 2.91
CA THR A 148 20.08 8.23 2.73
C THR A 148 19.30 7.48 1.65
N THR A 149 19.98 7.01 0.59
CA THR A 149 19.40 6.25 -0.52
C THR A 149 19.04 4.82 -0.12
N TYR A 150 19.74 4.23 0.86
CA TYR A 150 19.55 2.84 1.28
C TYR A 150 18.46 2.63 2.36
N ALA A 151 18.24 3.61 3.25
CA ALA A 151 17.35 3.43 4.41
C ALA A 151 15.88 3.19 4.04
N GLY A 152 15.48 3.53 2.81
CA GLY A 152 14.13 3.35 2.29
C GLY A 152 14.02 2.35 1.15
N TRP A 153 15.00 1.43 0.99
CA TRP A 153 15.06 0.54 -0.16
C TRP A 153 15.01 -0.96 0.19
N PRO A 154 14.21 -1.80 -0.53
CA PRO A 154 13.09 -1.41 -1.40
C PRO A 154 11.84 -1.14 -0.55
N LEU A 155 11.18 0.00 -0.76
CA LEU A 155 9.87 0.27 -0.19
C LEU A 155 8.86 0.37 -1.33
N TYR A 156 7.90 -0.54 -1.36
CA TYR A 156 6.87 -0.57 -2.38
C TYR A 156 5.85 0.56 -2.11
N ALA A 157 5.26 1.13 -3.15
CA ALA A 157 4.31 2.25 -3.05
C ALA A 157 2.93 1.88 -2.43
N TYR A 158 2.85 0.76 -1.72
CA TYR A 158 1.69 0.41 -0.93
C TYR A 158 1.61 1.33 0.28
N GLU A 159 0.63 2.22 0.30
CA GLU A 159 0.43 3.14 1.42
C GLU A 159 -0.41 2.50 2.52
N ALA A 160 -1.19 1.47 2.18
CA ALA A 160 -2.01 0.74 3.11
C ALA A 160 -2.08 -0.75 2.74
N ILE A 161 -2.35 -1.59 3.75
CA ILE A 161 -2.69 -3.00 3.57
C ILE A 161 -4.02 -3.30 4.27
N ALA A 162 -4.84 -4.11 3.64
CA ALA A 162 -6.07 -4.64 4.21
C ALA A 162 -6.03 -6.16 4.16
N TYR A 163 -6.69 -6.84 5.09
CA TYR A 163 -6.82 -8.29 5.02
C TYR A 163 -7.64 -8.69 3.79
N GLN A 164 -8.81 -8.06 3.64
CA GLN A 164 -9.73 -8.28 2.52
C GLN A 164 -10.35 -6.97 2.08
N VAL A 165 -10.90 -6.98 0.87
CA VAL A 165 -11.74 -5.90 0.34
C VAL A 165 -13.06 -6.51 -0.13
N PRO A 166 -14.19 -6.25 0.53
CA PRO A 166 -15.46 -6.78 0.11
C PRO A 166 -15.90 -6.16 -1.22
N SER A 167 -16.62 -6.91 -2.05
CA SER A 167 -17.13 -6.40 -3.33
C SER A 167 -17.98 -5.14 -3.15
N SER A 168 -18.74 -5.05 -2.06
CA SER A 168 -19.59 -3.90 -1.73
C SER A 168 -18.83 -2.60 -1.47
N ALA A 169 -17.52 -2.67 -1.19
CA ALA A 169 -16.65 -1.51 -0.98
C ALA A 169 -16.00 -1.00 -2.28
N ILE A 170 -16.10 -1.75 -3.38
CA ILE A 170 -15.47 -1.41 -4.67
C ILE A 170 -16.42 -0.53 -5.46
N VAL A 171 -16.01 0.70 -5.78
CA VAL A 171 -16.83 1.68 -6.52
C VAL A 171 -16.94 1.29 -8.00
N GLY A 172 -15.81 0.91 -8.58
CA GLY A 172 -15.70 0.65 -10.00
C GLY A 172 -14.26 0.38 -10.40
N ALA A 173 -14.08 0.13 -11.69
CA ALA A 173 -12.81 -0.17 -12.30
C ALA A 173 -12.66 0.56 -13.64
N VAL A 174 -11.41 0.77 -14.05
CA VAL A 174 -11.07 1.32 -15.36
C VAL A 174 -9.91 0.54 -15.94
N LYS A 175 -9.94 0.25 -17.24
CA LYS A 175 -8.85 -0.46 -17.89
C LYS A 175 -7.61 0.45 -17.94
N CYS A 176 -6.46 -0.11 -17.58
CA CYS A 176 -5.17 0.57 -17.52
C CYS A 176 -4.24 -0.05 -18.56
N PHE A 177 -3.84 0.77 -19.53
CA PHE A 177 -2.88 0.41 -20.56
C PHE A 177 -1.49 0.86 -20.13
N ARG A 178 -0.52 -0.06 -20.20
CA ARG A 178 0.85 0.21 -19.76
C ARG A 178 1.80 0.23 -20.95
N SER A 179 2.80 1.10 -20.86
CA SER A 179 3.87 1.20 -21.85
C SER A 179 5.20 1.40 -21.13
N ALA A 180 6.23 0.69 -21.59
CA ALA A 180 7.58 0.88 -21.07
C ALA A 180 8.08 2.28 -21.43
N LEU A 181 8.74 2.96 -20.50
CA LEU A 181 9.63 4.06 -20.85
C LEU A 181 11.02 3.49 -21.10
N ASN A 182 11.63 3.89 -22.22
CA ASN A 182 13.01 3.55 -22.54
C ASN A 182 14.04 4.24 -21.62
N ASN A 183 13.60 4.93 -20.57
CA ASN A 183 14.48 5.56 -19.59
C ASN A 183 14.88 4.51 -18.56
N THR A 184 16.17 4.20 -18.49
CA THR A 184 16.73 3.36 -17.42
C THR A 184 17.27 4.28 -16.34
N ILE A 185 16.71 4.21 -15.14
CA ILE A 185 17.31 4.79 -13.94
C ILE A 185 18.14 3.70 -13.26
N GLU A 186 19.45 3.92 -13.17
CA GLU A 186 20.35 3.05 -12.41
C GLU A 186 20.37 3.49 -10.95
N VAL A 187 19.99 2.62 -10.02
CA VAL A 187 20.01 2.90 -8.58
C VAL A 187 20.92 1.88 -7.90
N THR A 188 22.14 2.31 -7.55
CA THR A 188 23.09 1.49 -6.78
C THR A 188 22.63 1.40 -5.33
N CYS A 189 21.90 0.33 -4.99
CA CYS A 189 21.24 0.14 -3.70
C CYS A 189 21.75 -1.07 -2.88
N ASP A 190 22.60 -1.94 -3.43
CA ASP A 190 23.18 -3.06 -2.68
C ASP A 190 24.58 -2.73 -2.18
N TYR A 191 24.79 -2.88 -0.86
CA TYR A 191 26.10 -2.80 -0.22
C TYR A 191 26.89 -4.12 -0.37
N ILE A 192 26.21 -5.20 -0.75
CA ILE A 192 26.75 -6.58 -0.78
C ILE A 192 27.05 -7.03 -2.21
N ASP A 193 26.43 -6.41 -3.21
CA ASP A 193 26.55 -6.78 -4.62
C ASP A 193 27.21 -5.61 -5.38
N GLU A 194 28.31 -5.88 -6.09
CA GLU A 194 29.05 -4.87 -6.86
C GLU A 194 28.25 -4.35 -8.08
N SER A 195 27.08 -4.93 -8.35
CA SER A 195 26.22 -4.58 -9.48
C SER A 195 25.05 -3.66 -9.07
N PRO A 196 24.90 -2.46 -9.70
CA PRO A 196 23.72 -1.62 -9.52
C PRO A 196 22.44 -2.36 -9.92
N LYS A 197 21.42 -2.36 -9.07
CA LYS A 197 20.07 -2.71 -9.51
C LYS A 197 19.56 -1.62 -10.46
N LYS A 198 19.04 -2.04 -11.61
CA LYS A 198 18.49 -1.13 -12.63
C LYS A 198 16.97 -1.19 -12.62
N SER A 199 16.34 -0.08 -13.00
CA SER A 199 14.93 -0.10 -13.39
C SER A 199 14.69 0.79 -14.59
N LEU A 200 13.64 0.46 -15.32
CA LEU A 200 13.10 1.30 -16.39
C LEU A 200 12.10 2.29 -15.79
N ASP A 201 11.53 3.27 -16.49
CA ASP A 201 10.32 3.97 -16.04
C ASP A 201 9.08 3.39 -16.74
N ARG A 202 7.85 3.76 -16.32
CA ARG A 202 6.62 3.35 -17.01
C ARG A 202 5.66 4.52 -17.24
N LYS A 203 4.92 4.48 -18.34
CA LYS A 203 3.74 5.33 -18.56
C LYS A 203 2.50 4.48 -18.60
N PHE A 204 1.43 5.04 -18.08
CA PHE A 204 0.12 4.44 -18.21
C PHE A 204 -0.90 5.44 -18.73
N SER A 205 -1.91 4.90 -19.39
CA SER A 205 -3.14 5.60 -19.71
C SER A 205 -4.31 4.80 -19.18
N LEU A 206 -5.39 5.50 -18.85
CA LEU A 206 -6.65 4.87 -18.47
C LEU A 206 -7.62 4.97 -19.63
N ASP A 207 -8.41 3.92 -19.81
CA ASP A 207 -9.57 3.95 -20.70
C ASP A 207 -10.55 5.03 -20.22
N LYS A 208 -11.31 5.60 -21.14
CA LYS A 208 -12.41 6.52 -20.84
C LYS A 208 -13.64 5.79 -20.30
N ASN A 209 -13.75 4.49 -20.58
CA ASN A 209 -14.87 3.70 -20.12
C ASN A 209 -14.68 3.24 -18.67
N ILE A 210 -15.31 3.94 -17.73
CA ILE A 210 -15.36 3.58 -16.31
C ILE A 210 -16.47 2.54 -16.11
N ILE A 211 -16.10 1.37 -15.57
CA ILE A 211 -17.02 0.27 -15.30
C ILE A 211 -17.43 0.37 -13.83
N LEU A 212 -18.67 0.81 -13.59
CA LEU A 212 -19.20 0.95 -12.22
C LEU A 212 -19.63 -0.40 -11.66
N ASN A 213 -19.36 -0.64 -10.38
CA ASN A 213 -19.76 -1.87 -9.71
C ASN A 213 -21.25 -1.84 -9.32
N PRO A 214 -22.08 -2.77 -9.84
CA PRO A 214 -23.50 -2.85 -9.47
C PRO A 214 -23.74 -3.32 -8.04
N HIS A 215 -22.74 -3.96 -7.41
CA HIS A 215 -22.82 -4.49 -6.04
C HIS A 215 -22.32 -3.51 -4.98
N PHE A 216 -21.93 -2.29 -5.37
CA PHE A 216 -21.47 -1.27 -4.43
C PHE A 216 -22.56 -0.89 -3.43
N SER A 217 -22.23 -0.88 -2.14
CA SER A 217 -23.14 -0.48 -1.07
C SER A 217 -22.99 1.00 -0.74
N SER A 218 -24.10 1.68 -0.46
CA SER A 218 -24.09 3.06 0.03
C SER A 218 -23.54 3.18 1.46
N ALA A 219 -23.63 2.10 2.24
CA ALA A 219 -23.17 2.07 3.62
C ALA A 219 -22.39 0.78 3.92
N TYR A 220 -21.38 0.90 4.80
CA TYR A 220 -20.63 -0.24 5.30
C TYR A 220 -20.67 -0.26 6.83
N ASN A 221 -21.24 -1.32 7.40
CA ASN A 221 -21.39 -1.44 8.85
C ASN A 221 -20.18 -2.17 9.44
N ILE A 222 -19.52 -1.53 10.40
CA ILE A 222 -18.38 -2.11 11.12
C ILE A 222 -18.65 -2.08 12.63
N TRP A 223 -18.10 -3.07 13.33
CA TRP A 223 -18.14 -3.11 14.79
C TRP A 223 -16.94 -2.36 15.35
N VAL A 224 -17.17 -1.40 16.26
CA VAL A 224 -16.14 -0.53 16.85
C VAL A 224 -16.24 -0.48 18.38
N GLY A 225 -15.16 -0.10 19.06
CA GLY A 225 -15.11 0.09 20.52
C GLY A 225 -14.85 -1.18 21.34
N SER A 226 -14.47 -1.00 22.61
CA SER A 226 -14.37 -2.10 23.58
C SER A 226 -15.73 -2.40 24.20
N HIS A 227 -15.98 -3.68 24.50
CA HIS A 227 -17.28 -4.25 24.86
C HIS A 227 -18.20 -3.35 25.73
N PRO A 228 -19.50 -3.19 25.37
CA PRO A 228 -20.13 -3.75 24.17
C PRO A 228 -19.65 -3.01 22.91
N ALA A 229 -19.25 -3.80 21.88
CA ALA A 229 -18.94 -3.23 20.58
C ALA A 229 -20.20 -2.58 20.00
N ASN A 230 -20.05 -1.42 19.37
CA ASN A 230 -21.12 -0.69 18.72
C ASN A 230 -21.04 -0.86 17.21
N ILE A 231 -22.20 -0.84 16.54
CA ILE A 231 -22.24 -0.78 15.07
C ILE A 231 -22.06 0.68 14.65
N MET A 232 -21.05 0.94 13.84
CA MET A 232 -20.86 2.19 13.13
C MET A 232 -21.16 1.98 11.65
N SER A 233 -22.06 2.80 11.10
CA SER A 233 -22.35 2.82 9.66
C SER A 233 -21.47 3.87 8.98
N LEU A 234 -20.59 3.42 8.09
CA LEU A 234 -19.77 4.27 7.25
C LEU A 234 -20.55 4.67 6.00
N ASP A 235 -20.72 5.97 5.76
CA ASP A 235 -21.34 6.49 4.54
C ASP A 235 -20.34 6.48 3.38
N LEU A 236 -20.50 5.52 2.47
CA LEU A 236 -19.64 5.38 1.29
C LEU A 236 -20.08 6.30 0.14
N CYS A 237 -21.35 6.74 0.13
CA CYS A 237 -21.88 7.62 -0.92
C CYS A 237 -21.18 8.98 -0.93
N ALA A 238 -20.79 9.48 0.25
CA ALA A 238 -20.08 10.75 0.41
C ALA A 238 -18.80 10.81 -0.45
N VAL A 239 -18.08 9.69 -0.57
CA VAL A 239 -16.79 9.63 -1.28
C VAL A 239 -16.87 8.91 -2.63
N LYS A 240 -17.97 8.22 -2.94
CA LYS A 240 -18.20 7.58 -4.25
C LYS A 240 -18.02 8.56 -5.43
N LYS A 241 -18.66 9.73 -5.35
CA LYS A 241 -18.60 10.73 -6.44
C LYS A 241 -17.17 11.20 -6.70
N LYS A 242 -16.41 11.41 -5.62
CA LYS A 242 -14.99 11.80 -5.69
C LYS A 242 -14.14 10.69 -6.33
N ALA A 243 -14.39 9.42 -6.01
CA ALA A 243 -13.67 8.30 -6.63
C ALA A 243 -13.88 8.23 -8.16
N VAL A 244 -15.11 8.42 -8.63
CA VAL A 244 -15.42 8.45 -10.07
C VAL A 244 -14.77 9.66 -10.73
N GLN A 245 -14.85 10.84 -10.12
CA GLN A 245 -14.20 12.06 -10.63
C GLN A 245 -12.68 11.88 -10.80
N LEU A 246 -12.01 11.23 -9.84
CA LEU A 246 -10.58 10.94 -9.94
C LEU A 246 -10.24 10.07 -11.17
N PHE A 247 -11.10 9.10 -11.51
CA PHE A 247 -10.93 8.33 -12.75
C PHE A 247 -11.17 9.17 -14.01
N GLU A 248 -12.21 10.00 -14.03
CA GLU A 248 -12.52 10.87 -15.18
C GLU A 248 -11.39 11.86 -15.46
N GLU A 249 -10.83 12.47 -14.41
CA GLU A 249 -9.71 13.40 -14.51
C GLU A 249 -8.43 12.72 -14.99
N ALA A 250 -8.17 11.49 -14.50
CA ALA A 250 -7.01 10.70 -14.87
C ALA A 250 -7.08 10.16 -16.31
N ALA A 251 -8.26 9.74 -16.77
CA ALA A 251 -8.47 9.22 -18.13
C ALA A 251 -8.26 10.27 -19.24
N ASN A 252 -8.24 11.55 -18.89
CA ASN A 252 -7.99 12.65 -19.82
C ASN A 252 -6.50 13.03 -19.95
N LYS A 253 -5.60 12.29 -19.30
CA LYS A 253 -4.16 12.58 -19.28
C LYS A 253 -3.34 11.31 -19.48
N THR A 254 -2.16 11.46 -20.07
CA THR A 254 -1.11 10.44 -19.93
C THR A 254 -0.45 10.67 -18.59
N LEU A 255 -0.42 9.65 -17.75
CA LEU A 255 0.15 9.71 -16.42
C LEU A 255 1.48 8.96 -16.41
N GLU A 256 2.45 9.54 -15.73
CA GLU A 256 3.74 8.91 -15.50
C GLU A 256 3.66 8.18 -14.17
N THR A 257 4.04 6.91 -14.17
CA THR A 257 4.19 6.12 -12.95
C THR A 257 5.67 5.79 -12.81
N PRO A 258 6.34 6.28 -11.75
CA PRO A 258 7.68 5.83 -11.44
C PRO A 258 7.70 4.31 -11.34
N ASN A 259 8.64 3.64 -11.99
CA ASN A 259 8.71 2.16 -11.96
C ASN A 259 9.35 1.63 -10.67
N LEU A 260 10.13 2.44 -9.94
CA LEU A 260 10.76 2.01 -8.69
C LEU A 260 10.12 2.56 -7.43
N TYR A 261 9.81 1.63 -6.53
CA TYR A 261 10.25 1.45 -5.13
C TYR A 261 10.86 2.65 -4.35
N TYR A 262 10.47 3.89 -4.65
CA TYR A 262 10.80 5.00 -3.78
C TYR A 262 9.90 4.94 -2.56
N GLY A 263 10.58 4.68 -1.45
CA GLY A 263 10.03 4.74 -0.13
C GLY A 263 9.22 5.99 0.10
N LEU A 264 8.11 5.76 0.78
CA LEU A 264 7.17 6.74 1.27
C LEU A 264 6.26 7.28 0.17
N GLY A 265 5.62 6.34 -0.56
CA GLY A 265 4.40 6.62 -1.31
C GLY A 265 4.48 7.84 -2.23
N GLY A 266 5.59 8.09 -2.92
CA GLY A 266 5.72 9.24 -3.83
C GLY A 266 5.59 10.61 -3.14
N LYS A 267 6.05 10.75 -1.89
CA LYS A 267 6.12 12.03 -1.16
C LYS A 267 7.49 12.32 -0.54
N THR A 268 8.54 11.80 -1.15
CA THR A 268 9.93 12.14 -0.80
C THR A 268 10.73 12.36 -2.06
N LEU A 269 10.45 13.49 -2.71
CA LEU A 269 11.41 14.57 -3.02
C LEU A 269 10.61 15.87 -3.14
#